data_AF-A0A6B2EJ30-F1
#
_entry.id   AF-A0A6B2EJ30-F1
#
_cell.length_a   1.000
_cell.length_b   1.000
_cell.length_c   1.000
_cell.angle_alpha   90.00
_cell.angle_beta   90.00
_cell.angle_gamma   90.00
#
_symmetry.space_group_name_H-M   'P 1'
#
loop_
_entity.id
_entity.type
_entity.pdbx_description
1 polymer ?
#
loop_
_entity_poly.entity_id
_entity_poly.type
_entity_poly.pdbx_seq_one_letter_code
_entity_poly.pdbx_strand_id
1 'polypeptide(L)'
;PVRFLRPFSQSAAPSSSGAQGKPPTPADPLSKVSGLTTNVVLKPDTGKKVGPGASHDADYKVPEYFLYGRHSYYEAEIELAPFRCPQPSALKK
;
A
#
# COMPACT_ATOMS: atom_id res chain seq x y z
N PRO A 1 24.71 -32.23 -15.41
CA PRO A 1 24.71 -30.97 -14.64
C PRO A 1 23.50 -30.96 -13.70
N VAL A 2 23.73 -31.19 -12.40
CA VAL A 2 22.65 -31.44 -11.42
C VAL A 2 22.19 -30.09 -10.85
N ARG A 3 20.95 -29.68 -11.14
CA ARG A 3 20.35 -28.47 -10.56
C ARG A 3 19.93 -28.76 -9.12
N PHE A 4 20.64 -28.17 -8.16
CA PHE A 4 20.18 -28.10 -6.77
C PHE A 4 19.01 -27.11 -6.67
N LEU A 5 17.80 -27.59 -6.39
CA LEU A 5 16.68 -26.75 -5.97
C LEU A 5 16.90 -26.36 -4.50
N ARG A 6 16.97 -25.06 -4.22
CA ARG A 6 16.93 -24.52 -2.86
C ARG A 6 15.48 -24.53 -2.35
N PRO A 7 15.18 -25.11 -1.18
CA PRO A 7 13.84 -25.00 -0.61
C PRO A 7 13.58 -23.57 -0.10
N PHE A 8 12.38 -23.07 -0.40
CA PHE A 8 11.89 -21.78 0.07
C PHE A 8 11.41 -21.93 1.53
N SER A 9 12.04 -21.21 2.46
CA SER A 9 11.66 -21.20 3.87
C SER A 9 10.54 -20.19 4.10
N GLN A 10 9.31 -20.66 4.27
CA GLN A 10 8.16 -19.83 4.63
C GLN A 10 8.23 -19.55 6.15
N SER A 11 8.51 -18.30 6.54
CA SER A 11 8.50 -17.87 7.95
C SER A 11 7.08 -17.96 8.53
N ALA A 12 7.00 -18.43 9.76
CA ALA A 12 5.81 -18.76 10.54
C ALA A 12 4.85 -17.57 10.76
N ALA A 13 3.56 -17.90 10.91
CA ALA A 13 2.50 -16.96 11.29
C ALA A 13 2.73 -16.38 12.70
N PRO A 14 2.54 -15.07 12.92
CA PRO A 14 2.65 -14.48 14.25
C PRO A 14 1.42 -14.82 15.11
N SER A 15 1.67 -15.51 16.22
CA SER A 15 0.76 -15.73 17.34
C SER A 15 0.45 -14.41 18.06
N SER A 16 -0.84 -14.12 18.26
CA SER A 16 -1.33 -12.92 18.94
C SER A 16 -1.38 -13.11 20.47
N SER A 17 -0.68 -12.25 21.22
CA SER A 17 -0.95 -12.00 22.64
C SER A 17 -0.63 -10.53 22.94
N GLY A 18 -1.65 -9.80 23.39
CA GLY A 18 -1.70 -8.34 23.36
C GLY A 18 -1.05 -7.59 24.52
N ALA A 19 -0.98 -6.27 24.34
CA ALA A 19 -0.90 -5.27 25.39
C ALA A 19 -1.77 -4.07 24.96
N GLN A 20 -2.75 -3.72 25.79
CA GLN A 20 -3.70 -2.64 25.58
C GLN A 20 -3.02 -1.29 25.83
N GLY A 21 -2.85 -0.51 24.76
CA GLY A 21 -2.55 0.91 24.81
C GLY A 21 -3.78 1.72 24.41
N LYS A 22 -4.03 2.82 25.13
CA LYS A 22 -5.00 3.91 24.84
C LYS A 22 -5.27 4.04 23.32
N PRO A 23 -6.54 4.05 22.85
CA PRO A 23 -6.81 4.10 21.42
C PRO A 23 -6.20 5.39 20.86
N PRO A 24 -5.21 5.30 19.95
CA PRO A 24 -4.78 6.47 19.22
C PRO A 24 -5.96 6.92 18.36
N THR A 25 -6.23 8.21 18.35
CA THR A 25 -7.06 8.85 17.33
C THR A 25 -6.63 8.26 15.97
N PRO A 26 -7.54 7.76 15.10
CA PRO A 26 -7.13 7.15 13.85
C PRO A 26 -6.46 8.22 12.98
N ALA A 27 -5.14 8.29 13.05
CA ALA A 27 -4.37 9.03 12.07
C ALA A 27 -4.52 8.22 10.78
N ASP A 28 -5.14 8.83 9.77
CA ASP A 28 -5.20 8.27 8.43
C ASP A 28 -3.77 7.83 8.04
N PRO A 29 -3.49 6.52 7.89
CA PRO A 29 -2.14 6.04 7.64
C PRO A 29 -1.57 6.61 6.33
N LEU A 30 -2.43 7.13 5.45
CA LEU A 30 -2.07 7.77 4.19
C LEU A 30 -1.67 9.24 4.36
N SER A 31 -1.97 9.88 5.50
CA SER A 31 -1.61 11.29 5.76
C SER A 31 -0.11 11.55 5.87
N LYS A 32 0.68 10.49 6.13
CA LYS A 32 2.13 10.58 6.34
C LYS A 32 2.95 10.14 5.13
N VAL A 33 2.31 9.63 4.08
CA VAL A 33 2.99 9.17 2.87
C VAL A 33 3.11 10.34 1.90
N SER A 34 4.31 10.92 1.81
CA SER A 34 4.62 11.92 0.78
C SER A 34 4.46 11.27 -0.60
N GLY A 35 3.52 11.78 -1.43
CA GLY A 35 3.23 11.21 -2.74
C GLY A 35 2.17 10.10 -2.73
N LEU A 36 1.25 10.13 -1.75
CA LEU A 36 -0.03 9.42 -1.86
C LEU A 36 -1.14 10.45 -1.89
N THR A 37 -1.35 11.07 -3.05
CA THR A 37 -2.39 12.11 -3.16
C THR A 37 -3.78 11.47 -3.29
N THR A 38 -4.81 12.31 -3.12
CA THR A 38 -6.21 11.96 -3.34
C THR A 38 -6.49 11.49 -4.78
N ASN A 39 -5.56 11.70 -5.72
CA ASN A 39 -5.68 11.22 -7.10
C ASN A 39 -5.38 9.72 -7.22
N VAL A 40 -4.47 9.19 -6.40
CA VAL A 40 -4.11 7.76 -6.40
C VAL A 40 -5.09 6.94 -5.56
N VAL A 41 -5.42 7.42 -4.36
CA VAL A 41 -6.37 6.75 -3.45
C VAL A 41 -7.57 7.66 -3.23
N LEU A 42 -8.75 7.21 -3.64
CA LEU A 42 -9.99 7.97 -3.48
C LEU A 42 -10.39 7.94 -2.00
N LYS A 43 -10.14 9.03 -1.28
CA LYS A 43 -10.54 9.12 0.13
C LYS A 43 -12.06 9.15 0.22
N PRO A 44 -12.69 8.22 0.96
CA PRO A 44 -14.13 8.28 1.18
C PRO A 44 -14.45 9.48 2.07
N ASP A 45 -15.62 10.08 1.86
CA ASP A 45 -16.16 11.07 2.80
C ASP A 45 -16.19 10.48 4.21
N THR A 46 -15.86 11.26 5.22
CA THR A 46 -15.82 10.82 6.63
C THR A 46 -17.10 10.04 6.99
N GLY A 47 -16.96 8.73 7.24
CA GLY A 47 -18.06 7.85 7.62
C GLY A 47 -18.67 6.98 6.50
N LYS A 48 -18.25 7.14 5.23
CA LYS A 48 -18.64 6.20 4.17
C LYS A 48 -17.84 4.91 4.25
N LYS A 49 -18.54 3.79 4.36
CA LYS A 49 -17.95 2.45 4.27
C LYS A 49 -17.46 2.22 2.84
N VAL A 50 -16.21 1.78 2.71
CA VAL A 50 -15.56 1.52 1.40
C VAL A 50 -16.01 0.20 0.78
N GLY A 51 -16.77 -0.59 1.54
CA GLY A 51 -17.40 -1.85 1.14
C GLY A 51 -17.92 -2.62 2.36
N PRO A 52 -18.74 -3.68 2.18
CA PRO A 52 -19.18 -4.53 3.27
C PRO A 52 -17.98 -5.19 3.95
N GLY A 53 -17.78 -4.93 5.25
CA GLY A 53 -16.65 -5.48 6.01
C GLY A 53 -15.29 -4.86 5.71
N ALA A 54 -15.22 -3.78 4.92
CA ALA A 54 -13.98 -3.04 4.70
C ALA A 54 -13.86 -1.90 5.72
N SER A 55 -13.24 -2.23 6.86
CA SER A 55 -12.87 -1.30 7.93
C SER A 55 -11.48 -1.67 8.45
N HIS A 56 -10.76 -0.73 9.05
CA HIS A 56 -9.51 -1.01 9.74
C HIS A 56 -9.67 -2.00 10.90
N ASP A 57 -10.89 -2.10 11.44
CA ASP A 57 -11.25 -3.02 12.53
C ASP A 57 -11.78 -4.38 12.04
N ALA A 58 -11.83 -4.59 10.73
CA ALA A 58 -12.32 -5.84 10.14
C ALA A 58 -11.19 -6.84 9.86
N ASP A 59 -11.56 -8.06 9.48
CA ASP A 59 -10.61 -9.16 9.24
C ASP A 59 -9.64 -8.89 8.06
N TYR A 60 -10.07 -8.09 7.08
CA TYR A 60 -9.23 -7.76 5.94
C TYR A 60 -8.28 -6.61 6.28
N LYS A 61 -6.97 -6.91 6.18
CA LYS A 61 -5.92 -6.03 6.69
C LYS A 61 -5.70 -4.75 5.88
N VAL A 62 -6.17 -4.69 4.62
CA VAL A 62 -5.85 -3.60 3.67
C VAL A 62 -7.13 -3.02 3.04
N PRO A 63 -8.02 -2.39 3.83
CA PRO A 63 -9.27 -1.82 3.32
C PRO A 63 -9.06 -0.74 2.23
N GLU A 64 -7.88 -0.13 2.15
CA GLU A 64 -7.50 0.87 1.15
C GLU A 64 -7.50 0.32 -0.27
N TYR A 65 -7.39 -1.00 -0.45
CA TYR A 65 -7.49 -1.62 -1.76
C TYR A 65 -8.82 -1.28 -2.48
N PHE A 66 -9.90 -1.09 -1.73
CA PHE A 66 -11.21 -0.75 -2.28
C PHE A 66 -11.32 0.71 -2.74
N LEU A 67 -10.32 1.53 -2.44
CA LEU A 67 -10.30 2.96 -2.72
C LEU A 67 -9.55 3.32 -4.01
N TYR A 68 -9.04 2.32 -4.74
CA TYR A 68 -8.43 2.56 -6.04
C TYR A 68 -9.50 2.75 -7.13
N GLY A 69 -9.30 3.77 -7.96
CA GLY A 69 -10.09 4.03 -9.16
C GLY A 69 -9.41 3.49 -10.42
N ARG A 70 -10.09 3.62 -11.57
CA ARG A 70 -9.57 3.17 -12.89
C ARG A 70 -8.24 3.84 -13.28
N HIS A 71 -7.98 5.05 -12.79
CA HIS A 71 -6.80 5.84 -13.14
C HIS A 71 -5.70 5.81 -12.08
N SER A 72 -5.92 5.16 -10.93
CA SER A 72 -4.97 5.16 -9.81
C SER A 72 -3.57 4.68 -10.19
N TYR A 73 -3.48 3.73 -11.13
CA TYR A 73 -2.21 3.25 -11.64
C TYR A 73 -1.40 4.35 -12.34
N TYR A 74 -2.04 5.10 -13.23
CA TYR A 74 -1.39 6.17 -14.00
C TYR A 74 -1.03 7.37 -13.12
N GLU A 75 -1.92 7.74 -12.19
CA GLU A 75 -1.66 8.80 -11.23
C GLU A 75 -0.44 8.46 -10.35
N ALA A 76 -0.30 7.20 -9.94
CA ALA A 76 0.86 6.76 -9.18
C ALA A 76 2.16 6.84 -10.01
N GLU A 77 2.10 6.55 -11.31
CA GLU A 77 3.27 6.71 -12.19
C GLU A 77 3.71 8.18 -12.31
N ILE A 78 2.74 9.10 -12.41
CA ILE A 78 2.99 10.54 -12.49
C ILE A 78 3.63 11.04 -11.19
N GLU A 79 3.11 10.63 -10.03
CA GLU A 79 3.63 11.03 -8.72
C GLU A 79 5.03 10.48 -8.44
N LEU A 80 5.34 9.29 -8.96
CA LEU A 80 6.66 8.67 -8.82
C LEU A 80 7.68 9.18 -9.84
N ALA A 81 7.26 9.81 -10.94
CA ALA A 81 8.14 10.27 -12.02
C ALA A 81 9.31 11.17 -11.54
N PRO A 82 9.12 12.14 -10.62
CA PRO A 82 10.21 12.98 -10.11
C PRO A 82 11.27 12.22 -9.33
N PHE A 83 10.93 11.05 -8.78
CA PHE A 83 11.82 10.21 -7.97
C PHE A 83 12.56 9.16 -8.79
N ARG A 84 12.34 9.09 -10.11
CA ARG A 84 13.00 8.13 -11.00
C ARG A 84 14.42 8.61 -11.34
N CYS A 85 15.32 7.66 -11.56
CA CYS A 85 16.61 7.96 -12.16
C CYS A 85 16.44 8.49 -13.59
N PRO A 86 17.36 9.35 -14.07
CA PRO A 86 17.32 9.83 -15.45
C PRO A 86 17.41 8.66 -16.42
N GLN A 87 16.67 8.76 -17.53
CA GLN A 87 16.66 7.72 -18.55
C GLN A 87 18.07 7.60 -19.17
N PRO A 88 18.62 6.37 -19.30
CA PRO A 88 19.89 6.19 -19.99
C PRO A 88 19.75 6.58 -21.46
N SER A 89 20.76 7.27 -22.00
CA SER A 89 20.81 7.60 -23.43
C SER A 89 21.60 6.54 -24.20
N ALA A 90 21.07 6.14 -25.35
CA ALA A 90 21.76 5.25 -26.29
C ALA A 90 22.77 6.00 -27.19
N LEU A 91 22.81 7.33 -27.10
CA LEU A 91 23.75 8.16 -27.83
C LEU A 91 25.16 7.92 -27.28
N LYS A 92 26.10 7.60 -28.17
CA LYS A 92 27.52 7.53 -27.82
C LYS A 92 27.98 8.96 -27.47
N LYS A 93 28.75 9.09 -26.38
CA LYS A 93 29.42 10.35 -26.02
C LYS A 93 30.42 10.74 -27.10
#